data_AF-A0A9C7W1K2-F1
#
_entry.id   AF-A0A9C7W1K2-F1
#
_cell.length_a   1.000
_cell.length_b   1.000
_cell.length_c   1.000
_cell.angle_alpha   90.00
_cell.angle_beta   90.00
_cell.angle_gamma   90.00
#
_symmetry.space_group_name_H-M   'P 1'
#
loop_
_entity.id
_entity.type
_entity.pdbx_description
1 polymer ?
#
loop_
_entity_poly.entity_id
_entity_poly.type
_entity_poly.pdbx_seq_one_letter_code
_entity_poly.pdbx_strand_id
1 'polypeptide(L)'
;MRVSEKILLLTGFLLVMSSPAQSESVSWRGNVRIQERLFLEDPADPRQHGNNFSIAAQPEMYHEWEGGKQNISFIPFVRLDQGDDERTHADIRELSWSFIARDYEWTLGISKVYWGVTEAW
;
A
#
# COMPACT_ATOMS: atom_id res chain seq x y z
N MET A 1 9.48 -46.16 -51.12
CA MET A 1 9.00 -46.10 -49.71
C MET A 1 10.15 -46.49 -48.78
N ARG A 2 10.25 -45.76 -47.66
CA ARG A 2 11.14 -45.91 -46.48
C ARG A 2 12.59 -45.42 -46.62
N VAL A 3 12.80 -44.17 -46.22
CA VAL A 3 14.07 -43.65 -45.70
C VAL A 3 13.99 -43.76 -44.16
N SER A 4 15.02 -44.35 -43.54
CA SER A 4 15.08 -44.62 -42.11
C SER A 4 15.47 -43.39 -41.30
N GLU A 5 14.98 -43.39 -40.06
CA GLU A 5 15.12 -42.40 -38.99
C GLU A 5 16.58 -42.07 -38.64
N LYS A 6 16.90 -40.78 -38.47
CA LYS A 6 17.92 -40.30 -37.52
C LYS A 6 17.47 -38.95 -36.95
N ILE A 7 16.84 -39.00 -35.78
CA ILE A 7 16.58 -37.85 -34.91
C ILE A 7 17.93 -37.47 -34.30
N LEU A 8 18.47 -36.30 -34.67
CA LEU A 8 19.62 -35.71 -34.00
C LEU A 8 19.10 -34.61 -33.05
N LEU A 9 18.93 -34.98 -31.78
CA LEU A 9 18.73 -34.04 -30.67
C LEU A 9 20.09 -33.40 -30.35
N LEU A 10 20.22 -32.09 -30.54
CA LEU A 10 21.31 -31.30 -29.93
C LEU A 10 20.72 -30.48 -28.79
N THR A 11 21.00 -30.96 -27.59
CA THR A 11 20.64 -30.41 -26.29
C THR A 11 21.31 -29.04 -26.12
N GLY A 12 20.51 -27.97 -26.02
CA GLY A 12 20.98 -26.65 -25.60
C GLY A 12 21.29 -26.65 -24.10
N PHE A 13 22.54 -26.36 -23.73
CA PHE A 13 22.92 -26.15 -22.34
C PHE A 13 22.46 -24.75 -21.90
N LEU A 14 21.34 -24.67 -21.18
CA LEU A 14 20.84 -23.44 -20.60
C LEU A 14 21.62 -23.16 -19.30
N LEU A 15 22.57 -22.22 -19.35
CA LEU A 15 23.29 -21.76 -18.18
C LEU A 15 22.35 -20.87 -17.34
N VAL A 16 21.67 -21.46 -16.36
CA VAL A 16 20.86 -20.72 -15.40
C VAL A 16 21.82 -20.05 -14.40
N MET A 17 22.11 -18.77 -14.64
CA MET A 17 22.75 -17.91 -13.65
C MET A 17 21.79 -17.76 -12.47
N SER A 18 22.08 -18.42 -11.37
CA SER A 18 21.38 -18.24 -10.10
C SER A 18 21.88 -16.95 -9.47
N SER A 19 21.15 -15.86 -9.68
CA SER A 19 21.32 -14.66 -8.85
C SER A 19 21.04 -15.02 -7.39
N PRO A 20 21.80 -14.48 -6.42
CA PRO A 20 21.43 -14.65 -5.02
C PRO A 20 20.02 -14.09 -4.83
N ALA A 21 19.12 -14.87 -4.23
CA ALA A 21 17.80 -14.41 -3.86
C ALA A 21 17.96 -13.29 -2.82
N GLN A 22 17.93 -12.05 -3.27
CA GLN A 22 17.83 -10.91 -2.38
C GLN A 22 16.47 -10.97 -1.69
N SER A 23 16.45 -10.72 -0.39
CA SER A 23 15.22 -10.70 0.39
C SER A 23 14.33 -9.58 -0.13
N GLU A 24 13.35 -9.96 -0.93
CA GLU A 24 12.24 -9.11 -1.36
C GLU A 24 11.03 -9.46 -0.49
N SER A 25 10.40 -8.44 0.08
CA SER A 25 9.17 -8.62 0.85
C SER A 25 8.12 -7.61 0.42
N VAL A 26 6.88 -8.07 0.34
CA VAL A 26 5.70 -7.21 0.19
C VAL A 26 4.81 -7.51 1.37
N SER A 27 4.44 -6.47 2.11
CA SER A 27 3.50 -6.57 3.21
C SER A 27 2.31 -5.65 2.97
N TRP A 28 1.14 -6.14 3.38
CA TRP A 28 -0.11 -5.42 3.32
C TRP A 28 -0.72 -5.35 4.70
N ARG A 29 -1.17 -4.16 5.08
CA ARG A 29 -1.86 -3.85 6.32
C ARG A 29 -2.98 -2.85 6.00
N GLY A 30 -3.64 -2.34 7.03
CA GLY A 30 -4.65 -1.31 6.88
C GLY A 30 -5.94 -1.62 7.61
N ASN A 31 -6.96 -0.81 7.36
CA ASN A 31 -8.26 -0.94 8.01
C ASN A 31 -9.42 -0.59 7.07
N VAL A 32 -10.57 -1.16 7.38
CA VAL A 32 -11.89 -0.76 6.85
C VAL A 32 -12.72 -0.29 8.03
N ARG A 33 -13.44 0.82 7.86
CA ARG A 33 -14.32 1.39 8.87
C ARG A 33 -15.73 1.49 8.31
N ILE A 34 -16.69 0.98 9.07
CA ILE A 34 -18.12 1.14 8.79
C ILE A 34 -18.69 1.95 9.95
N GLN A 35 -19.47 2.97 9.63
CA GLN A 35 -20.04 3.89 10.60
C GLN A 35 -21.52 4.09 10.29
N GLU A 36 -22.36 3.90 11.30
CA GLU A 36 -23.78 4.22 11.26
C GLU A 36 -24.08 5.18 12.41
N ARG A 37 -24.87 6.22 12.13
CA ARG A 37 -25.32 7.21 13.10
C ARG A 37 -26.83 7.30 13.00
N LEU A 38 -27.52 7.04 14.12
CA LEU A 38 -28.97 7.08 14.22
C LEU A 38 -29.39 8.16 15.23
N PHE A 39 -30.44 8.90 14.89
CA PHE A 39 -31.10 9.90 15.71
C PHE A 39 -32.56 9.49 15.92
N LEU A 40 -33.06 9.67 17.14
CA LEU A 40 -34.45 9.33 17.49
C LEU A 40 -35.41 10.45 17.09
N GLU A 41 -34.91 11.68 17.06
CA GLU A 41 -35.64 12.88 16.67
C GLU A 41 -35.23 13.37 15.28
N ASP A 42 -36.17 14.03 14.60
CA ASP A 42 -35.91 14.66 13.30
C ASP A 42 -34.92 15.84 13.44
N PRO A 43 -34.15 16.15 12.38
CA PRO A 43 -33.24 17.29 12.38
C PRO A 43 -33.97 18.61 12.71
N ALA A 44 -33.41 19.39 13.63
CA ALA A 44 -34.02 20.65 14.08
C ALA A 44 -33.80 21.80 13.07
N ASP A 45 -32.82 21.67 12.17
CA ASP A 45 -32.52 22.60 11.10
C ASP A 45 -32.42 21.83 9.76
N PRO A 46 -32.99 22.33 8.65
CA PRO A 46 -32.92 21.66 7.34
C PRO A 46 -31.51 21.40 6.81
N ARG A 47 -30.48 22.09 7.32
CA ARG A 47 -29.07 21.87 6.96
C ARG A 47 -28.43 20.70 7.72
N GLN A 48 -29.09 20.17 8.75
CA GLN A 48 -28.61 19.03 9.51
C GLN A 48 -28.99 17.73 8.81
N HIS A 49 -28.02 16.84 8.63
CA HIS A 49 -28.29 15.48 8.20
C HIS A 49 -28.83 14.67 9.37
N GLY A 50 -29.91 13.90 9.12
CA GLY A 50 -30.45 12.94 10.08
C GLY A 50 -29.58 11.69 10.16
N ASN A 51 -30.22 10.51 10.15
CA ASN A 51 -29.49 9.25 10.13
C ASN A 51 -28.46 9.21 9.00
N ASN A 52 -27.28 8.68 9.27
CA ASN A 52 -26.18 8.68 8.33
C ASN A 52 -25.39 7.38 8.36
N PHE A 53 -24.95 6.97 7.17
CA PHE A 53 -24.07 5.82 6.98
C PHE A 53 -22.78 6.24 6.26
N SER A 54 -21.65 5.68 6.67
CA SER A 54 -20.35 5.91 6.02
C SER A 54 -19.49 4.66 6.04
N ILE A 55 -18.72 4.48 4.98
CA ILE A 55 -17.68 3.46 4.86
C ILE A 55 -16.37 4.11 4.43
N ALA A 56 -15.26 3.65 5.00
CA ALA A 56 -13.92 4.10 4.63
C ALA A 56 -12.93 2.94 4.58
N ALA A 57 -11.91 3.06 3.74
CA ALA A 57 -10.82 2.10 3.65
C ALA A 57 -9.47 2.83 3.59
N GLN A 58 -8.48 2.24 4.25
CA GLN A 58 -7.09 2.70 4.23
C GLN A 58 -6.18 1.47 4.18
N PRO A 59 -5.97 0.86 3.01
CA PRO A 59 -4.95 -0.17 2.87
C PRO A 59 -3.56 0.48 2.97
N GLU A 60 -2.60 -0.30 3.41
CA GLU A 60 -1.21 0.11 3.60
C GLU A 60 -0.34 -0.94 2.94
N MET A 61 0.40 -0.54 1.92
CA MET A 61 1.35 -1.40 1.23
C MET A 61 2.77 -0.96 1.60
N TYR A 62 3.60 -1.92 1.99
CA TYR A 62 5.02 -1.71 2.16
C TYR A 62 5.80 -2.79 1.40
N HIS A 63 6.66 -2.38 0.49
CA HIS A 63 7.51 -3.27 -0.28
C HIS A 63 8.98 -2.92 -0.08
N GLU A 64 9.78 -3.93 0.21
CA GLU A 64 11.20 -3.82 0.48
C GLU A 64 11.98 -4.75 -0.46
N TRP A 65 13.09 -4.26 -1.00
CA TRP A 65 13.98 -5.01 -1.89
C TRP A 65 15.45 -4.60 -1.67
N GLU A 66 16.37 -5.21 -2.43
CA GLU A 66 17.83 -5.04 -2.27
C GLU A 66 18.34 -5.35 -0.85
N GLY A 67 17.71 -6.30 -0.16
CA GLY A 67 18.07 -6.67 1.21
C GLY A 67 17.86 -5.53 2.22
N GLY A 68 16.77 -4.77 2.09
CA GLY A 68 16.40 -3.70 3.00
C GLY A 68 16.92 -2.32 2.64
N LYS A 69 17.71 -2.20 1.56
CA LYS A 69 18.27 -0.89 1.15
C LYS A 69 17.26 -0.01 0.44
N GLN A 70 16.19 -0.59 -0.07
CA GLN A 70 15.16 0.16 -0.76
C GLN A 70 13.79 -0.26 -0.29
N ASN A 71 12.91 0.72 -0.11
CA ASN A 71 11.52 0.46 0.18
C ASN A 71 10.60 1.49 -0.46
N ILE A 72 9.36 1.08 -0.68
CA ILE A 72 8.26 1.98 -1.05
C ILE A 72 7.07 1.73 -0.13
N SER A 73 6.53 2.82 0.40
CA SER A 73 5.33 2.86 1.22
C SER A 73 4.22 3.55 0.43
N PHE A 74 3.05 2.93 0.36
CA PHE A 74 1.88 3.49 -0.29
C PHE A 74 0.63 3.27 0.55
N ILE A 75 -0.02 4.37 0.93
CA ILE A 75 -1.22 4.39 1.77
C ILE A 75 -2.27 5.26 1.10
N PRO A 76 -3.11 4.71 0.22
CA PRO A 76 -4.28 5.42 -0.27
C PRO A 76 -5.39 5.43 0.81
N PHE A 77 -6.27 6.42 0.73
CA PHE A 77 -7.44 6.52 1.58
C PHE A 77 -8.67 6.83 0.74
N VAL A 78 -9.80 6.24 1.11
CA VAL A 78 -11.10 6.58 0.56
C VAL A 78 -12.16 6.55 1.65
N ARG A 79 -13.09 7.50 1.58
CA ARG A 79 -14.33 7.52 2.36
C ARG A 79 -15.50 7.80 1.42
N LEU A 80 -16.58 7.05 1.63
CA LEU A 80 -17.91 7.35 1.10
C LEU A 80 -18.82 7.64 2.31
N ASP A 81 -19.55 8.73 2.25
CA ASP A 81 -20.50 9.18 3.28
C ASP A 81 -21.84 9.46 2.60
N GLN A 82 -22.93 8.95 3.19
CA GLN A 82 -24.27 9.07 2.61
C GLN A 82 -24.84 10.47 2.78
N GLY A 83 -24.57 11.10 3.91
CA GLY A 83 -25.22 12.34 4.32
C GLY A 83 -24.47 13.59 3.89
N ASP A 84 -23.16 13.52 3.76
CA ASP A 84 -22.29 14.69 3.60
C ASP A 84 -21.28 14.44 2.46
N ASP A 85 -21.48 15.11 1.32
CA ASP A 85 -20.65 14.96 0.13
C ASP A 85 -19.23 15.50 0.37
N GLU A 86 -19.06 16.54 1.19
CA GLU A 86 -17.75 17.07 1.57
C GLU A 86 -16.92 16.07 2.38
N ARG A 87 -17.56 15.11 3.06
CA ARG A 87 -16.88 13.99 3.74
C ARG A 87 -16.51 12.85 2.80
N THR A 88 -17.11 12.76 1.61
CA THR A 88 -16.74 11.77 0.58
C THR A 88 -15.49 12.23 -0.16
N HIS A 89 -14.37 11.53 0.03
CA HIS A 89 -13.10 11.90 -0.61
C HIS A 89 -12.18 10.69 -0.76
N ALA A 90 -11.21 10.85 -1.67
CA ALA A 90 -10.08 9.96 -1.80
C ALA A 90 -8.79 10.79 -1.84
N ASP A 91 -7.76 10.30 -1.17
CA ASP A 91 -6.46 10.95 -1.09
C ASP A 91 -5.32 9.92 -0.95
N ILE A 92 -4.09 10.41 -1.05
CA ILE A 92 -2.88 9.63 -0.79
C ILE A 92 -2.30 10.13 0.53
N ARG A 93 -2.36 9.29 1.56
CA ARG A 93 -1.85 9.61 2.89
C ARG A 93 -0.35 9.41 3.02
N GLU A 94 0.19 8.49 2.24
CA GLU A 94 1.62 8.26 2.11
C GLU A 94 1.92 7.71 0.72
N LEU A 95 2.95 8.26 0.09
CA LEU A 95 3.60 7.69 -1.08
C LEU A 95 5.05 8.11 -1.03
N SER A 96 5.91 7.20 -0.63
CA SER A 96 7.33 7.51 -0.49
C SER A 96 8.21 6.33 -0.85
N TRP A 97 9.30 6.65 -1.52
CA TRP A 97 10.39 5.73 -1.77
C TRP A 97 11.59 6.13 -0.92
N SER A 98 12.19 5.15 -0.25
CA SER A 98 13.42 5.34 0.53
C SER A 98 14.55 4.50 -0.03
N PHE A 99 15.76 5.08 0.00
CA PHE A 99 17.01 4.47 -0.43
C PHE A 99 18.09 4.69 0.62
N ILE A 100 18.70 3.60 1.07
CA ILE A 100 19.74 3.59 2.08
C ILE A 100 21.08 3.23 1.43
N ALA A 101 22.03 4.16 1.47
CA ALA A 101 23.43 3.95 1.12
C ALA A 101 24.30 3.81 2.38
N ARG A 102 25.62 3.69 2.20
CA ARG A 102 26.55 3.59 3.34
C ARG A 102 26.61 4.86 4.17
N ASP A 103 26.57 6.02 3.51
CA ASP A 103 26.89 7.31 4.13
C ASP A 103 25.70 8.30 4.07
N TYR A 104 24.60 7.92 3.41
CA TYR A 104 23.41 8.76 3.26
C TYR A 104 22.15 7.90 3.11
N GLU A 105 21.02 8.51 3.47
CA GLU A 105 19.68 7.98 3.26
C GLU A 105 18.82 9.04 2.58
N TRP A 106 18.05 8.62 1.58
CA TRP A 106 17.09 9.48 0.89
C TRP A 106 15.69 8.93 1.08
N THR A 107 14.74 9.82 1.33
CA THR A 107 13.30 9.54 1.21
C THR A 107 12.69 10.59 0.30
N LEU A 108 12.04 10.14 -0.77
CA LEU A 108 11.38 10.99 -1.75
C LEU A 108 9.88 10.69 -1.76
N GLY A 109 9.05 11.73 -1.65
CA GLY A 109 7.60 11.62 -1.75
C GLY A 109 6.88 12.37 -0.63
N ILE A 110 5.70 11.86 -0.28
CA ILE A 110 4.84 12.39 0.78
C ILE A 110 4.86 11.37 1.91
N SER A 111 5.41 11.75 3.06
CA SER A 111 5.54 10.89 4.25
C SER A 111 5.17 11.63 5.53
N LYS A 112 4.96 10.87 6.61
CA LYS A 112 4.85 11.40 7.98
C LYS A 112 6.04 10.94 8.81
N VAL A 113 6.70 11.89 9.47
CA VAL A 113 7.80 11.61 10.40
C VAL A 113 7.33 11.91 11.82
N TYR A 114 7.47 10.94 12.71
CA TYR A 114 7.16 11.12 14.13
C TYR A 114 8.45 11.32 14.91
N TRP A 115 8.54 12.46 15.60
CA TRP A 115 9.65 12.81 16.47
C TRP A 115 9.13 12.63 17.89
N GLY A 116 9.53 11.55 18.56
CA GLY A 116 9.28 11.38 19.98
C GLY A 116 10.46 11.91 20.78
N VAL A 117 10.21 12.83 21.72
CA VAL A 117 11.17 13.12 22.81
C VAL A 117 10.65 12.37 24.03
N THR A 118 11.52 11.62 24.69
CA THR A 118 11.17 11.06 26.01
C THR A 118 11.31 12.19 27.03
N GLU A 119 10.19 12.71 27.52
CA GLU A 119 10.20 13.55 28.71
C GLU A 119 10.38 12.63 29.92
N ALA A 120 11.55 12.70 30.55
CA ALA A 120 11.79 12.08 31.85
C ALA A 120 11.47 13.11 32.94
N TRP A 121 10.47 12.82 33.75
CA TRP A 121 10.15 13.54 34.98
C TRP A 121 10.62 12.71 36.18
#